data_AF-A0A2V7FVJ8-F1
#
_entry.id   AF-A0A2V7FVJ8-F1
#
_cell.length_a   1.000
_cell.length_b   1.000
_cell.length_c   1.000
_cell.angle_alpha   90.00
_cell.angle_beta   90.00
_cell.angle_gamma   90.00
#
_symmetry.space_group_name_H-M   'P 1'
#
loop_
_entity.id
_entity.type
_entity.pdbx_description
1 polymer ?
#
loop_
_entity_poly.entity_id
_entity_poly.type
_entity_poly.pdbx_seq_one_letter_code
_entity_poly.pdbx_strand_id
1 'polypeptide(L)'
;MGTIQYGRRGVAAIASAWLLLLGTAFFLNRGDDAGRLAVLLRGALGSLARERLVSASGLVAGAGGLFVAALIVLAWFGLGDLLLRLGRGGRDSLEAPPRTLALASRCLFGAAAWSMVWFALGVAHLYQGWVAVAALITGVGLAGLARTRDRASRAAPPPFTAPARAAVALIGAVLVLALVAALAPPTARDALFYHFALPKAYIAAGGSAVVPYNMATFYPQGVEMQV
;
A
#
# COMPACT_ATOMS: atom_id res chain seq x y z
N MET A 1 4.98 20.30 33.52
CA MET A 1 4.62 18.86 33.37
C MET A 1 3.12 18.58 33.18
N GLY A 2 2.21 19.57 33.32
CA GLY A 2 0.76 19.37 33.15
C GLY A 2 0.20 19.55 31.72
N THR A 3 0.85 20.35 30.87
CA THR A 3 0.34 20.70 29.52
C THR A 3 0.28 19.53 28.53
N ILE A 4 1.18 18.55 28.65
CA ILE A 4 1.23 17.38 27.75
C ILE A 4 0.05 16.41 28.01
N GLN A 5 -0.47 16.35 29.23
CA GLN A 5 -1.60 15.46 29.57
C GLN A 5 -2.93 15.96 29.01
N TYR A 6 -3.15 17.28 28.96
CA TYR A 6 -4.37 17.86 28.36
C TYR A 6 -4.44 17.60 26.86
N GLY A 7 -3.33 17.73 26.13
CA GLY A 7 -3.27 17.41 24.70
C GLY A 7 -3.60 15.93 24.42
N ARG A 8 -3.10 15.01 25.26
CA ARG A 8 -3.35 13.57 25.08
C ARG A 8 -4.81 13.19 25.32
N ARG A 9 -5.48 13.83 26.28
CA ARG A 9 -6.91 13.64 26.55
C ARG A 9 -7.78 14.23 25.45
N GLY A 10 -7.40 15.40 24.91
CA GLY A 10 -8.09 16.02 23.77
C GLY A 10 -8.02 15.16 22.51
N VAL A 11 -6.84 14.66 22.16
CA VAL A 11 -6.66 13.75 21.01
C VAL A 11 -7.46 12.45 21.19
N ALA A 12 -7.45 11.87 22.39
CA ALA A 12 -8.23 10.67 22.68
C ALA A 12 -9.75 10.93 22.54
N ALA A 13 -10.24 12.05 23.07
CA ALA A 13 -11.66 12.42 22.96
C ALA A 13 -12.10 12.62 21.50
N ILE A 14 -11.28 13.30 20.69
CA ILE A 14 -11.53 13.50 19.26
C ILE A 14 -11.53 12.15 18.52
N ALA A 15 -10.54 11.29 18.78
CA ALA A 15 -10.46 9.97 18.17
C ALA A 15 -11.67 9.09 18.55
N SER A 16 -12.10 9.12 19.81
CA SER A 16 -13.30 8.41 20.27
C SER A 16 -14.58 8.93 19.63
N ALA A 17 -14.75 10.25 19.55
CA ALA A 17 -15.90 10.87 18.88
C ALA A 17 -15.93 10.51 17.39
N TRP A 18 -14.77 10.51 16.73
CA TRP A 18 -14.63 10.10 15.33
C TRP A 18 -14.97 8.63 15.11
N LEU A 19 -14.49 7.73 15.99
CA LEU A 19 -14.82 6.31 15.94
C LEU A 19 -16.32 6.06 16.14
N LEU A 20 -16.96 6.79 17.03
CA LEU A 20 -18.41 6.71 17.23
C LEU A 20 -19.17 7.16 15.99
N LEU A 21 -18.78 8.29 15.38
CA LEU A 21 -19.36 8.78 14.13
C LEU A 21 -19.21 7.76 13.00
N LEU A 22 -18.02 7.19 12.82
CA LEU A 22 -17.77 6.15 11.82
C LEU A 22 -18.60 4.89 12.09
N GLY A 23 -18.70 4.47 13.36
CA GLY A 23 -19.53 3.34 13.76
C GLY A 23 -21.00 3.57 13.44
N THR A 24 -21.55 4.74 13.80
CA THR A 24 -22.92 5.11 13.49
C THR A 24 -23.16 5.17 11.98
N ALA A 25 -22.27 5.82 11.21
CA ALA A 25 -22.39 5.89 9.75
C ALA A 25 -22.34 4.49 9.10
N PHE A 26 -21.50 3.59 9.62
CA PHE A 26 -21.46 2.20 9.19
C PHE A 26 -22.80 1.50 9.43
N PHE A 27 -23.36 1.58 10.65
CA PHE A 27 -24.65 0.94 10.96
C PHE A 27 -25.83 1.55 10.21
N LEU A 28 -25.79 2.85 9.88
CA LEU A 28 -26.83 3.49 9.08
C LEU A 28 -26.80 3.02 7.61
N ASN A 29 -25.61 2.84 7.03
CA ASN A 29 -25.47 2.45 5.62
C ASN A 29 -25.40 0.93 5.40
N ARG A 30 -25.08 0.15 6.43
CA ARG A 30 -24.91 -1.31 6.39
C ARG A 30 -25.69 -2.02 7.51
N GLY A 31 -26.78 -1.42 7.97
CA GLY A 31 -27.61 -1.97 9.04
C GLY A 31 -28.11 -3.39 8.76
N ASP A 32 -28.38 -3.72 7.50
CA ASP A 32 -28.80 -5.06 7.07
C ASP A 32 -27.71 -6.13 7.23
N ASP A 33 -26.44 -5.73 7.33
CA ASP A 33 -25.29 -6.61 7.57
C ASP A 33 -25.05 -6.81 9.09
N ALA A 34 -25.64 -5.97 9.94
CA ALA A 34 -25.47 -6.02 11.39
C ALA A 34 -26.05 -7.33 11.97
N GLY A 35 -25.27 -8.02 12.80
CA GLY A 35 -25.67 -9.30 13.41
C GLY A 35 -25.60 -10.50 12.46
N ARG A 36 -25.32 -10.32 11.16
CA ARG A 36 -25.20 -11.41 10.18
C ARG A 36 -23.81 -12.01 10.09
N LEU A 37 -22.84 -11.52 10.88
CA LEU A 37 -21.43 -11.95 10.85
C LEU A 37 -21.27 -13.47 10.93
N ALA A 38 -21.99 -14.14 11.84
CA ALA A 38 -21.90 -15.60 11.99
C ALA A 38 -22.47 -16.36 10.78
N VAL A 39 -23.46 -15.80 10.09
CA VAL A 39 -24.03 -16.38 8.86
C VAL A 39 -23.07 -16.15 7.69
N LEU A 40 -22.55 -14.94 7.55
CA LEU A 40 -21.59 -14.57 6.50
C LEU A 40 -20.29 -15.36 6.62
N LEU A 41 -19.73 -15.51 7.83
CA LEU A 41 -18.53 -16.30 8.08
C LEU A 41 -18.74 -17.79 7.75
N ARG A 42 -19.88 -18.37 8.15
CA ARG A 42 -20.20 -19.76 7.80
C ARG A 42 -20.39 -19.94 6.29
N GLY A 43 -21.03 -18.99 5.63
CA GLY A 43 -21.17 -18.97 4.17
C GLY A 43 -19.82 -18.92 3.47
N ALA A 44 -18.95 -18.00 3.90
CA ALA A 44 -17.60 -17.85 3.38
C ALA A 44 -16.77 -19.13 3.58
N LEU A 45 -16.66 -19.63 4.82
CA LEU A 45 -15.93 -20.87 5.12
C LEU A 45 -16.49 -22.07 4.35
N GLY A 46 -17.82 -22.17 4.23
CA GLY A 46 -18.47 -23.22 3.44
C GLY A 46 -18.18 -23.13 1.94
N SER A 47 -18.07 -21.92 1.38
CA SER A 47 -17.64 -21.72 -0.01
C SER A 47 -16.17 -22.08 -0.20
N LEU A 48 -15.29 -21.68 0.73
CA LEU A 48 -13.87 -21.96 0.68
C LEU A 48 -13.57 -23.47 0.78
N ALA A 49 -14.41 -24.22 1.51
CA ALA A 49 -14.28 -25.67 1.66
C ALA A 49 -14.80 -26.47 0.44
N ARG A 50 -15.74 -25.91 -0.31
CA ARG A 50 -16.36 -26.57 -1.48
C ARG A 50 -15.62 -26.27 -2.78
N GLU A 51 -15.04 -25.08 -2.90
CA GLU A 51 -14.33 -24.67 -4.11
C GLU A 51 -12.83 -24.94 -3.98
N ARG A 52 -12.23 -25.48 -5.04
CA ARG A 52 -10.78 -25.63 -5.13
C ARG A 52 -10.16 -24.28 -5.46
N LEU A 53 -10.06 -23.41 -4.46
CA LEU A 53 -9.53 -22.05 -4.56
C LEU A 53 -8.08 -21.99 -5.06
N VAL A 54 -7.33 -23.07 -4.83
CA VAL A 54 -5.90 -23.14 -5.11
C VAL A 54 -5.68 -24.09 -6.29
N SER A 55 -5.42 -23.50 -7.46
CA SER A 55 -4.95 -24.22 -8.64
C SER A 55 -3.42 -24.12 -8.73
N ALA A 56 -2.77 -25.11 -9.36
CA ALA A 56 -1.32 -25.08 -9.55
C ALA A 56 -0.88 -23.86 -10.39
N SER A 57 -1.66 -23.51 -11.42
CA SER A 57 -1.45 -22.30 -12.22
C SER A 57 -1.64 -21.02 -11.41
N GLY A 58 -2.63 -20.98 -10.52
CA GLY A 58 -2.86 -19.86 -9.59
C GLY A 58 -1.72 -19.67 -8.60
N LEU A 59 -1.15 -20.77 -8.08
CA LEU A 59 0.02 -20.71 -7.20
C LEU A 59 1.26 -20.15 -7.93
N VAL A 60 1.51 -20.60 -9.16
CA VAL A 60 2.65 -20.10 -9.96
C VAL A 60 2.47 -18.63 -10.29
N ALA A 61 1.27 -18.22 -10.72
CA ALA A 61 0.96 -16.81 -10.98
C ALA A 61 1.10 -15.96 -9.71
N GLY A 62 0.60 -16.45 -8.58
CA GLY A 62 0.72 -15.78 -7.28
C GLY A 62 2.17 -15.64 -6.82
N ALA A 63 2.99 -16.68 -6.99
CA ALA A 63 4.42 -16.63 -6.68
C ALA A 63 5.17 -15.63 -7.59
N GLY A 64 4.83 -15.59 -8.89
CA GLY A 64 5.35 -14.59 -9.83
C GLY A 64 4.99 -13.16 -9.43
N GLY A 65 3.71 -12.93 -9.08
CA GLY A 65 3.25 -11.63 -8.59
C GLY A 65 3.95 -11.21 -7.30
N LEU A 66 4.09 -12.11 -6.34
CA LEU A 66 4.82 -11.86 -5.10
C LEU A 66 6.29 -11.52 -5.35
N PHE A 67 6.94 -12.23 -6.27
CA PHE A 67 8.33 -11.96 -6.67
C PHE A 67 8.46 -10.55 -7.25
N VAL A 68 7.59 -10.17 -8.18
CA VAL A 68 7.59 -8.81 -8.76
C VAL A 68 7.31 -7.75 -7.68
N ALA A 69 6.35 -7.98 -6.79
CA ALA A 69 6.07 -7.07 -5.68
C ALA A 69 7.30 -6.89 -4.76
N ALA A 70 8.03 -7.96 -4.47
CA ALA A 70 9.27 -7.89 -3.70
C ALA A 70 10.35 -7.05 -4.42
N LEU A 71 10.48 -7.18 -5.75
CA LEU A 71 11.38 -6.35 -6.54
C LEU A 71 10.98 -4.86 -6.53
N ILE A 72 9.67 -4.56 -6.57
CA ILE A 72 9.17 -3.19 -6.47
C ILE A 72 9.52 -2.59 -5.09
N VAL A 73 9.32 -3.34 -4.00
CA VAL A 73 9.70 -2.88 -2.65
C VAL A 73 11.21 -2.67 -2.54
N LEU A 74 12.02 -3.53 -3.17
CA LEU A 74 13.47 -3.32 -3.27
C LEU A 74 13.79 -2.03 -4.05
N ALA A 75 13.12 -1.78 -5.17
CA ALA A 75 13.30 -0.54 -5.93
C ALA A 75 12.93 0.71 -5.12
N TRP A 76 11.87 0.66 -4.33
CA TRP A 76 11.53 1.72 -3.37
C TRP A 76 12.66 1.92 -2.37
N PHE A 77 13.11 0.85 -1.71
CA PHE A 77 14.21 0.92 -0.77
C PHE A 77 15.47 1.56 -1.37
N GLY A 78 15.86 1.17 -2.59
CA GLY A 78 17.05 1.69 -3.28
C GLY A 78 16.99 3.19 -3.55
N LEU A 79 15.89 3.67 -4.15
CA LEU A 79 15.71 5.09 -4.44
C LEU A 79 15.57 5.92 -3.15
N GLY A 80 14.85 5.41 -2.16
CA GLY A 80 14.69 6.10 -0.89
C GLY A 80 15.97 6.22 -0.08
N ASP A 81 16.85 5.21 -0.11
CA ASP A 81 18.18 5.31 0.51
C ASP A 81 19.03 6.39 -0.16
N LEU A 82 19.00 6.48 -1.50
CA LEU A 82 19.68 7.56 -2.23
C LEU A 82 19.16 8.94 -1.82
N LEU A 83 17.84 9.15 -1.81
CA LEU A 83 17.23 10.43 -1.47
C LEU A 83 17.54 10.87 -0.05
N LEU A 84 17.43 9.96 0.92
CA LEU A 84 17.73 10.26 2.32
C LEU A 84 19.21 10.61 2.53
N ARG A 85 20.13 10.03 1.75
CA ARG A 85 21.56 10.39 1.80
C ARG A 85 21.80 11.79 1.24
N LEU A 86 21.21 12.08 0.08
CA LEU A 86 21.32 13.41 -0.54
C LEU A 86 20.79 14.49 0.41
N GLY A 87 19.67 14.23 1.09
CA GLY A 87 19.08 15.16 2.07
C GLY A 87 19.86 15.30 3.38
N ARG A 88 20.62 14.28 3.81
CA ARG A 88 21.40 14.32 5.06
C ARG A 88 22.75 15.01 4.94
N GLY A 89 23.24 15.27 3.73
CA GLY A 89 24.43 16.08 3.50
C GLY A 89 25.69 15.63 4.26
N GLY A 90 25.82 14.33 4.57
CA GLY A 90 26.97 13.78 5.30
C GLY A 90 27.00 14.09 6.82
N ARG A 91 25.93 14.64 7.41
CA ARG A 91 25.84 14.83 8.87
C ARG A 91 25.40 13.54 9.56
N ASP A 92 26.36 12.65 9.83
CA ASP A 92 26.18 11.39 10.58
C ASP A 92 26.12 11.59 12.12
N SER A 93 25.66 12.74 12.61
CA SER A 93 25.80 13.16 14.01
C SER A 93 24.55 13.03 14.89
N LEU A 94 23.51 12.31 14.44
CA LEU A 94 22.34 11.99 15.27
C LEU A 94 22.27 10.46 15.46
N GLU A 95 21.94 10.01 16.67
CA GLU A 95 21.78 8.60 17.02
C GLU A 95 21.09 7.83 15.88
N ALA A 96 21.75 6.77 15.40
CA ALA A 96 21.25 6.00 14.27
C ALA A 96 19.83 5.48 14.60
N PRO A 97 18.81 5.80 13.79
CA PRO A 97 17.46 5.36 14.08
C PRO A 97 17.39 3.83 14.12
N PRO A 98 16.43 3.26 14.88
CA PRO A 98 16.19 1.83 14.89
C PRO A 98 16.05 1.29 13.47
N ARG A 99 16.63 0.11 13.21
CA ARG A 99 16.71 -0.46 11.86
C ARG A 99 15.35 -0.56 11.16
N THR A 100 14.29 -0.88 11.91
CA THR A 100 12.92 -0.97 11.39
C THR A 100 12.41 0.38 10.89
N LEU A 101 12.62 1.45 11.67
CA LEU A 101 12.27 2.81 11.27
C LEU A 101 13.09 3.25 10.06
N ALA A 102 14.40 2.98 10.06
CA ALA A 102 15.27 3.30 8.92
C ALA A 102 14.81 2.61 7.63
N LEU A 103 14.46 1.32 7.70
CA LEU A 103 13.91 0.56 6.58
C LEU A 103 12.57 1.14 6.11
N ALA A 104 11.64 1.38 7.04
CA ALA A 104 10.32 1.92 6.73
C ALA A 104 10.43 3.32 6.07
N SER A 105 11.27 4.20 6.59
CA SER A 105 11.50 5.53 6.01
C SER A 105 12.08 5.44 4.61
N ARG A 106 13.10 4.59 4.36
CA ARG A 106 13.66 4.38 3.01
C ARG A 106 12.58 3.91 2.04
N CYS A 107 11.80 2.89 2.40
CA CYS A 107 10.71 2.43 1.55
C CYS A 107 9.66 3.51 1.30
N LEU A 108 9.27 4.28 2.30
CA LEU A 108 8.27 5.35 2.18
C LEU A 108 8.71 6.45 1.21
N PHE A 109 9.90 7.02 1.41
CA PHE A 109 10.44 8.06 0.52
C PHE A 109 10.66 7.54 -0.90
N GLY A 110 11.12 6.30 -1.02
CA GLY A 110 11.28 5.65 -2.31
C GLY A 110 9.97 5.43 -3.04
N ALA A 111 8.94 4.93 -2.35
CA ALA A 111 7.61 4.74 -2.91
C ALA A 111 7.04 6.08 -3.41
N ALA A 112 7.10 7.13 -2.58
CA ALA A 112 6.63 8.47 -2.95
C ALA A 112 7.38 9.03 -4.19
N ALA A 113 8.70 8.87 -4.23
CA ALA A 113 9.50 9.34 -5.36
C ALA A 113 9.22 8.55 -6.65
N TRP A 114 9.11 7.22 -6.57
CA TRP A 114 8.72 6.40 -7.72
C TRP A 114 7.31 6.72 -8.22
N SER A 115 6.36 7.01 -7.31
CA SER A 115 5.03 7.47 -7.71
C SER A 115 5.10 8.77 -8.52
N MET A 116 5.95 9.72 -8.13
CA MET A 116 6.12 10.97 -8.87
C MET A 116 6.81 10.75 -10.23
N VAL A 117 7.79 9.85 -10.29
CA VAL A 117 8.43 9.45 -11.56
C VAL A 117 7.41 8.81 -12.50
N TRP A 118 6.59 7.89 -12.00
CA TRP A 118 5.55 7.23 -12.80
C TRP A 118 4.48 8.19 -13.29
N PHE A 119 4.10 9.15 -12.45
CA PHE A 119 3.21 10.25 -12.85
C PHE A 119 3.81 11.06 -14.00
N ALA A 120 5.06 11.51 -13.87
CA ALA A 120 5.73 12.30 -14.91
C ALA A 120 5.90 11.51 -16.23
N LEU A 121 6.29 10.23 -16.15
CA LEU A 121 6.38 9.34 -17.31
C LEU A 121 5.02 9.15 -17.99
N GLY A 122 3.96 9.01 -17.19
CA GLY A 122 2.59 8.93 -17.67
C GLY A 122 2.14 10.16 -18.45
N VAL A 123 2.42 11.36 -17.93
CA VAL A 123 2.16 12.64 -18.60
C VAL A 123 2.96 12.75 -19.90
N ALA A 124 4.19 12.22 -19.92
CA ALA A 124 5.05 12.21 -21.10
C ALA A 124 4.73 11.07 -22.10
N HIS A 125 3.68 10.28 -21.88
CA HIS A 125 3.34 9.10 -22.70
C HIS A 125 4.42 8.01 -22.74
N LEU A 126 5.22 7.89 -21.67
CA LEU A 126 6.31 6.92 -21.50
C LEU A 126 5.97 5.79 -20.53
N TYR A 127 4.69 5.58 -20.21
CA TYR A 127 4.22 4.45 -19.39
C TYR A 127 4.24 3.14 -20.20
N GLN A 128 5.43 2.68 -20.56
CA GLN A 128 5.64 1.51 -21.41
C GLN A 128 6.36 0.38 -20.65
N GLY A 129 6.16 -0.87 -21.10
CA GLY A 129 6.72 -2.04 -20.43
C GLY A 129 8.25 -2.03 -20.30
N TRP A 130 8.98 -1.58 -21.34
CA TRP A 130 10.44 -1.50 -21.28
C TRP A 130 10.93 -0.42 -20.31
N VAL A 131 10.20 0.70 -20.18
CA VAL A 131 10.48 1.75 -19.19
C VAL A 131 10.30 1.20 -17.78
N ALA A 132 9.27 0.39 -17.56
CA ALA A 132 9.04 -0.29 -16.28
C ALA A 132 10.16 -1.27 -15.93
N VAL A 133 10.64 -2.04 -16.90
CA VAL A 133 11.80 -2.93 -16.70
C VAL A 133 13.05 -2.12 -16.38
N ALA A 134 13.33 -1.03 -17.12
CA ALA A 134 14.49 -0.17 -16.88
C ALA A 134 14.44 0.51 -15.50
N ALA A 135 13.28 1.03 -15.12
CA ALA A 135 13.04 1.62 -13.79
C ALA A 135 13.24 0.59 -12.67
N LEU A 136 12.71 -0.63 -12.85
CA LEU A 136 12.86 -1.71 -11.88
C LEU A 136 14.33 -2.13 -11.72
N ILE A 137 15.04 -2.34 -12.83
CA ILE A 137 16.48 -2.67 -12.82
C ILE A 137 17.26 -1.57 -12.11
N THR A 138 16.99 -0.30 -12.42
CA THR A 138 17.64 0.85 -11.80
C THR A 138 17.40 0.86 -10.29
N GLY A 139 16.14 0.75 -9.86
CA GLY A 139 15.78 0.73 -8.44
C GLY A 139 16.39 -0.45 -7.68
N VAL A 140 16.36 -1.65 -8.25
CA VAL A 140 16.97 -2.85 -7.65
C VAL A 140 18.50 -2.71 -7.60
N GLY A 141 19.12 -2.13 -8.62
CA GLY A 141 20.55 -1.80 -8.63
C GLY A 141 20.92 -0.83 -7.50
N LEU A 142 20.12 0.22 -7.32
CA LEU A 142 20.25 1.15 -6.19
C LEU A 142 20.09 0.43 -4.84
N ALA A 143 19.19 -0.54 -4.74
CA ALA A 143 18.99 -1.34 -3.52
C ALA A 143 20.23 -2.19 -3.18
N GLY A 144 20.84 -2.82 -4.19
CA GLY A 144 22.10 -3.56 -4.02
C GLY A 144 23.24 -2.65 -3.54
N LEU A 145 23.36 -1.46 -4.15
CA LEU A 145 24.30 -0.42 -3.76
C LEU A 145 24.05 0.15 -2.34
N ALA A 146 22.79 0.25 -1.92
CA ALA A 146 22.42 0.64 -0.57
C ALA A 146 22.81 -0.45 0.44
N ARG A 147 22.57 -1.73 0.11
CA ARG A 147 22.84 -2.87 0.98
C ARG A 147 24.32 -3.07 1.28
N THR A 148 25.20 -2.90 0.28
CA THR A 148 26.66 -2.96 0.49
C THR A 148 27.18 -1.88 1.45
N ARG A 149 26.40 -0.81 1.64
CA ARG A 149 26.76 0.37 2.44
C ARG A 149 25.95 0.46 3.74
N ASP A 150 25.01 -0.45 3.98
CA ASP A 150 24.13 -0.40 5.14
C ASP A 150 24.88 -0.85 6.40
N ARG A 151 25.31 0.12 7.21
CA ARG A 151 25.96 -0.10 8.51
C ARG A 151 24.98 -0.03 9.69
N ALA A 152 23.69 -0.27 9.45
CA ALA A 152 22.64 -0.08 10.45
C ALA A 152 22.92 -0.88 11.74
N SER A 153 22.94 -0.17 12.87
CA SER A 153 23.13 -0.76 14.20
C SER A 153 22.05 -1.80 14.49
N ARG A 154 22.47 -2.99 14.91
CA ARG A 154 21.60 -4.09 15.34
C ARG A 154 21.13 -3.89 16.79
N ALA A 155 20.60 -2.71 17.10
CA ALA A 155 19.96 -2.51 18.39
C ALA A 155 18.74 -3.44 18.49
N ALA A 156 18.64 -4.18 19.59
CA ALA A 156 17.47 -5.00 19.86
C ALA A 156 16.23 -4.08 19.91
N PRO A 157 15.15 -4.40 19.17
CA PRO A 157 13.93 -3.61 19.27
C PRO A 157 13.42 -3.68 20.72
N PRO A 158 12.91 -2.57 21.28
CA PRO A 158 12.31 -2.59 22.60
C PRO A 158 11.10 -3.55 22.61
N PRO A 159 10.83 -4.23 23.73
CA PRO A 159 9.67 -5.11 23.83
C PRO A 159 8.37 -4.32 23.60
N PHE A 160 7.44 -4.91 22.86
CA PHE A 160 6.14 -4.27 22.62
C PHE A 160 5.38 -4.12 23.94
N THR A 161 4.95 -2.89 24.24
CA THR A 161 3.97 -2.62 25.29
C THR A 161 2.60 -3.19 24.92
N ALA A 162 1.70 -3.37 25.89
CA ALA A 162 0.33 -3.82 25.62
C ALA A 162 -0.42 -3.00 24.53
N PRO A 163 -0.41 -1.65 24.55
CA PRO A 163 -1.03 -0.87 23.48
C PRO A 163 -0.32 -1.05 22.13
N ALA A 164 1.01 -1.23 22.13
CA ALA A 164 1.74 -1.49 20.89
C ALA A 164 1.39 -2.85 20.29
N ARG A 165 1.19 -3.88 21.12
CA ARG A 165 0.68 -5.18 20.67
C ARG A 165 -0.71 -5.07 20.08
N ALA A 166 -1.61 -4.32 20.72
CA ALA A 166 -2.95 -4.07 20.20
C ALA A 166 -2.92 -3.33 18.85
N ALA A 167 -2.05 -2.32 18.71
CA ALA A 167 -1.86 -1.61 17.45
C ALA A 167 -1.32 -2.52 16.34
N VAL A 168 -0.31 -3.35 16.63
CA VAL A 168 0.22 -4.33 15.67
C VAL A 168 -0.83 -5.36 15.27
N ALA A 169 -1.62 -5.86 16.23
CA ALA A 169 -2.72 -6.77 15.94
C ALA A 169 -3.79 -6.12 15.05
N LEU A 170 -4.14 -4.86 15.31
CA LEU A 170 -5.09 -4.10 14.50
C LEU A 170 -4.56 -3.87 13.08
N ILE A 171 -3.29 -3.47 12.93
CA ILE A 171 -2.65 -3.32 11.62
C ILE A 171 -2.67 -4.66 10.88
N GLY A 172 -2.29 -5.75 11.55
CA GLY A 172 -2.35 -7.09 10.98
C GLY A 172 -3.75 -7.48 10.51
N ALA A 173 -4.77 -7.23 11.34
CA ALA A 173 -6.16 -7.49 10.98
C ALA A 173 -6.61 -6.66 9.76
N VAL A 174 -6.27 -5.37 9.72
CA VAL A 174 -6.58 -4.49 8.58
C VAL A 174 -5.87 -4.97 7.31
N LEU A 175 -4.60 -5.39 7.40
CA LEU A 175 -3.86 -5.93 6.25
C LEU A 175 -4.46 -7.24 5.73
N VAL A 176 -4.91 -8.13 6.63
CA VAL A 176 -5.60 -9.37 6.22
C VAL A 176 -6.93 -9.04 5.54
N LEU A 177 -7.72 -8.12 6.09
CA LEU A 177 -8.98 -7.69 5.47
C LEU A 177 -8.75 -7.03 4.11
N ALA A 178 -7.72 -6.18 4.00
CA ALA A 178 -7.34 -5.55 2.74
C ALA A 178 -6.90 -6.58 1.70
N LEU A 179 -6.14 -7.61 2.10
CA LEU A 179 -5.74 -8.71 1.22
C LEU A 179 -6.96 -9.50 0.73
N VAL A 180 -7.91 -9.81 1.63
CA VAL A 180 -9.16 -10.50 1.26
C VAL A 180 -9.96 -9.65 0.28
N ALA A 181 -10.06 -8.34 0.50
CA ALA A 181 -10.73 -7.42 -0.40
C ALA A 181 -10.04 -7.33 -1.78
N ALA A 182 -8.70 -7.30 -1.82
CA ALA A 182 -7.92 -7.26 -3.05
C ALA A 182 -8.01 -8.55 -3.87
N LEU A 183 -8.25 -9.70 -3.23
CA LEU A 183 -8.47 -10.98 -3.89
C LEU A 183 -9.92 -11.21 -4.31
N ALA A 184 -10.86 -10.41 -3.80
CA ALA A 184 -12.25 -10.52 -4.18
C ALA A 184 -12.44 -10.03 -5.63
N PRO A 185 -13.21 -10.74 -6.47
CA PRO A 185 -13.47 -10.28 -7.82
C PRO A 185 -14.20 -8.92 -7.79
N PRO A 186 -13.81 -7.98 -8.66
CA PRO A 186 -14.44 -6.67 -8.76
C PRO A 186 -15.87 -6.85 -9.32
N THR A 187 -16.86 -6.76 -8.44
CA THR A 187 -18.28 -6.95 -8.82
C THR A 187 -19.03 -5.63 -9.02
N ALA A 188 -18.45 -4.51 -8.61
CA ALA A 188 -19.06 -3.20 -8.76
C ALA A 188 -18.92 -2.67 -10.19
N ARG A 189 -19.99 -2.06 -10.72
CA ARG A 189 -20.02 -1.44 -12.05
C ARG A 189 -18.90 -0.41 -12.24
N ASP A 190 -18.66 0.40 -11.21
CA ASP A 190 -17.60 1.42 -11.22
C ASP A 190 -16.21 0.78 -11.27
N ALA A 191 -16.02 -0.38 -10.64
CA ALA A 191 -14.76 -1.12 -10.73
C ALA A 191 -14.46 -1.61 -12.14
N LEU A 192 -15.48 -2.07 -12.88
CA LEU A 192 -15.27 -2.51 -14.26
C LEU A 192 -14.96 -1.34 -15.21
N PHE A 193 -15.65 -0.21 -15.08
CA PHE A 193 -15.45 0.94 -15.96
C PHE A 193 -14.22 1.78 -15.60
N TYR A 194 -13.99 2.00 -14.31
CA TYR A 194 -12.98 2.93 -13.83
C TYR A 194 -11.69 2.24 -13.38
N HIS A 195 -11.80 1.09 -12.73
CA HIS A 195 -10.64 0.35 -12.20
C HIS A 195 -10.09 -0.72 -13.16
N PHE A 196 -10.78 -1.02 -14.29
CA PHE A 196 -10.30 -1.96 -15.31
C PHE A 196 -10.17 -1.37 -16.71
N ALA A 197 -11.25 -0.82 -17.28
CA ALA A 197 -11.23 -0.36 -18.67
C ALA A 197 -10.26 0.82 -18.87
N LEU A 198 -10.26 1.76 -17.93
CA LEU A 198 -9.40 2.94 -17.96
C LEU A 198 -7.91 2.58 -17.80
N PRO A 199 -7.45 1.83 -16.78
CA PRO A 199 -6.04 1.43 -16.68
C PRO A 199 -5.53 0.69 -17.91
N LYS A 200 -6.37 -0.15 -18.52
CA LYS A 200 -6.01 -0.85 -19.77
C LYS A 200 -5.79 0.12 -20.93
N ALA A 201 -6.67 1.11 -21.08
CA ALA A 201 -6.51 2.16 -22.10
C ALA A 201 -5.27 3.02 -21.84
N TYR A 202 -5.00 3.35 -20.57
CA TYR A 202 -3.81 4.12 -20.15
C TYR A 202 -2.51 3.41 -20.53
N ILE A 203 -2.41 2.12 -20.21
CA ILE A 203 -1.24 1.30 -20.56
C ILE A 203 -1.08 1.20 -22.10
N ALA A 204 -2.19 1.01 -22.82
CA ALA A 204 -2.15 0.90 -24.29
C ALA A 204 -1.69 2.20 -24.97
N ALA A 205 -2.05 3.36 -24.42
CA ALA A 205 -1.64 4.67 -24.91
C ALA A 205 -0.30 5.17 -24.34
N GLY A 206 0.31 4.41 -23.42
CA GLY A 206 1.51 4.82 -22.68
C GLY A 206 1.29 6.00 -21.73
N GLY A 207 0.06 6.39 -21.44
CA GLY A 207 -0.29 7.62 -20.72
C GLY A 207 -1.79 7.90 -20.76
N SER A 208 -2.20 9.12 -20.38
CA SER A 208 -3.62 9.49 -20.35
C SER A 208 -4.25 9.41 -21.73
N ALA A 209 -5.43 8.79 -21.83
CA ALA A 209 -6.16 8.65 -23.08
C ALA A 209 -7.65 8.91 -22.89
N VAL A 210 -8.30 9.41 -23.95
CA VAL A 210 -9.74 9.60 -23.98
C VAL A 210 -10.42 8.32 -24.43
N VAL A 211 -11.22 7.71 -23.55
CA VAL A 211 -12.04 6.54 -23.89
C VAL A 211 -13.45 7.01 -24.23
N PRO A 212 -13.91 6.85 -25.48
CA PRO A 212 -15.25 7.25 -25.89
C PRO A 212 -16.33 6.61 -25.00
N TYR A 213 -17.35 7.39 -24.66
CA TYR A 213 -18.49 6.95 -23.83
C TYR A 213 -18.13 6.54 -22.40
N ASN A 214 -16.89 6.77 -21.94
CA ASN A 214 -16.49 6.59 -20.56
C ASN A 214 -16.22 7.97 -19.94
N MET A 215 -17.21 8.50 -19.22
CA MET A 215 -17.10 9.81 -18.56
C MET A 215 -15.96 9.88 -17.55
N ALA A 216 -15.57 8.73 -16.98
CA ALA A 216 -14.53 8.68 -15.97
C ALA A 216 -13.13 8.94 -16.53
N THR A 217 -12.97 8.94 -17.85
CA THR A 217 -11.79 9.46 -18.57
C THR A 217 -11.38 10.86 -18.11
N PHE A 218 -12.33 11.71 -17.78
CA PHE A 218 -12.07 13.12 -17.46
C PHE A 218 -11.67 13.35 -16.00
N TYR A 219 -11.69 12.31 -15.17
CA TYR A 219 -11.13 12.39 -13.83
C TYR A 219 -9.60 12.34 -13.87
N PRO A 220 -8.91 12.81 -12.81
CA PRO A 220 -7.46 12.72 -12.71
C PRO A 220 -7.00 11.25 -12.72
N GLN A 221 -6.71 10.74 -13.91
CA GLN A 221 -6.32 9.35 -14.16
C GLN A 221 -5.07 8.95 -13.34
N GLY A 222 -4.22 9.90 -12.95
CA GLY A 222 -3.05 9.66 -12.10
C GLY A 222 -3.31 9.54 -10.59
N VAL A 223 -4.54 9.76 -10.11
CA VAL A 223 -4.87 9.77 -8.67
C VAL A 223 -5.82 8.63 -8.29
N GLU A 224 -6.78 8.31 -9.15
CA GLU A 224 -7.90 7.43 -8.80
C GLU A 224 -8.01 6.14 -9.65
N MET A 225 -7.14 5.96 -10.66
CA MET A 225 -7.00 4.67 -11.37
C MET A 225 -6.26 3.65 -10.50
N GLN A 226 -6.84 3.24 -9.39
CA GLN A 226 -6.30 2.13 -8.60
C GLN A 226 -6.93 0.82 -9.09
N VAL A 227 -6.12 -0.24 -9.19
CA VAL A 227 -6.56 -1.62 -9.43
C VAL A 227 -6.64 -2.32 -8.08
#